data_AF-A0A355IRQ3-F1
#
_entry.id   AF-A0A355IRQ3-F1
#
_cell.length_a   1.000
_cell.length_b   1.000
_cell.length_c   1.000
_cell.angle_alpha   90.00
_cell.angle_beta   90.00
_cell.angle_gamma   90.00
#
_symmetry.space_group_name_H-M   'P 1'
#
loop_
_entity.id
_entity.type
_entity.pdbx_description
1 polymer ?
#
loop_
_entity_poly.entity_id
_entity_poly.type
_entity_poly.pdbx_seq_one_letter_code
_entity_poly.pdbx_strand_id
1 'polypeptide(L)'
;MKRYNLKCRIVISSHSKELNEVAIGFLLKHAEMIQIATQLKRSVTLPFEEEDQSFADVVFYEKKGLSLFSKRALYNQIKGAAYLISVSGFYNMALPQQHPYKVVV
;
A
#
# COMPACT_ATOMS: atom_id res chain seq x y z
N MET A 1 -21.52 -15.42 7.19
CA MET A 1 -21.05 -14.44 6.19
C MET A 1 -19.81 -14.98 5.48
N LYS A 2 -19.72 -14.85 4.15
CA LYS A 2 -18.53 -15.28 3.37
C LYS A 2 -17.39 -14.30 3.64
N ARG A 3 -16.19 -14.81 4.00
CA ARG A 3 -14.97 -13.99 4.11
C ARG A 3 -14.51 -13.57 2.72
N TYR A 4 -14.25 -12.28 2.51
CA TYR A 4 -13.71 -11.78 1.26
C TYR A 4 -12.21 -11.58 1.37
N ASN A 5 -11.46 -12.26 0.50
CA ASN A 5 -10.04 -12.00 0.29
C ASN A 5 -9.90 -11.14 -0.96
N LEU A 6 -9.17 -10.03 -0.84
CA LEU A 6 -8.81 -9.16 -1.96
C LEU A 6 -7.31 -9.27 -2.20
N LYS A 7 -6.93 -9.90 -3.30
CA LYS A 7 -5.55 -9.92 -3.77
C LYS A 7 -5.33 -8.66 -4.61
N CYS A 8 -4.36 -7.85 -4.21
CA CYS A 8 -3.96 -6.63 -4.91
C CYS A 8 -2.48 -6.69 -5.23
N ARG A 9 -2.08 -5.99 -6.28
CA ARG A 9 -0.68 -5.72 -6.59
C ARG A 9 -0.45 -4.24 -6.39
N ILE A 10 0.38 -3.92 -5.42
CA ILE A 10 0.79 -2.54 -5.20
C ILE A 10 2.03 -2.29 -6.04
N VAL A 11 2.01 -1.20 -6.80
CA VAL A 11 3.14 -0.69 -7.56
C VAL A 11 3.48 0.67 -6.98
N ILE A 12 4.73 0.85 -6.55
CA ILE A 12 5.25 2.13 -6.08
C ILE A 12 6.42 2.52 -6.98
N SER A 13 6.36 3.72 -7.52
CA SER A 13 7.44 4.31 -8.32
C SER A 13 7.97 5.54 -7.59
N SER A 14 9.27 5.59 -7.33
CA SER A 14 9.97 6.75 -6.77
C SER A 14 11.46 6.72 -7.09
N HIS A 15 12.18 7.80 -6.84
CA HIS A 15 13.64 7.86 -7.05
C HIS A 15 14.47 7.14 -5.97
N SER A 16 13.83 6.50 -4.98
CA SER A 16 14.54 5.75 -3.94
C SER A 16 13.82 4.46 -3.55
N LYS A 17 14.53 3.35 -3.64
CA LYS A 17 14.10 2.07 -3.08
C LYS A 17 13.65 2.16 -1.62
N GLU A 18 14.32 2.97 -0.80
CA GLU A 18 13.98 3.12 0.63
C GLU A 18 12.61 3.78 0.79
N LEU A 19 12.31 4.80 -0.02
CA LEU A 19 10.99 5.43 -0.06
C LEU A 19 9.90 4.43 -0.46
N ASN A 20 10.21 3.57 -1.43
CA ASN A 20 9.27 2.53 -1.85
C ASN A 20 8.97 1.52 -0.73
N GLU A 21 9.99 1.06 -0.01
CA GLU A 21 9.82 0.14 1.13
C GLU A 21 9.02 0.78 2.27
N VAL A 22 9.33 2.03 2.59
CA VAL A 22 8.62 2.81 3.60
C VAL A 22 7.14 2.96 3.23
N ALA A 23 6.83 3.33 1.98
CA ALA A 23 5.46 3.48 1.51
C ALA A 23 4.66 2.17 1.56
N ILE A 24 5.27 1.02 1.20
CA ILE A 24 4.65 -0.31 1.39
C ILE A 24 4.36 -0.55 2.88
N GLY A 25 5.35 -0.33 3.75
CA GLY A 25 5.20 -0.50 5.20
C GLY A 25 4.05 0.31 5.78
N PHE A 26 3.88 1.56 5.32
CA PHE A 26 2.78 2.41 5.75
C PHE A 26 1.41 1.94 5.29
N LEU A 27 1.29 1.48 4.03
CA LEU A 27 0.04 0.91 3.55
C LEU A 27 -0.37 -0.33 4.36
N LEU A 28 0.60 -1.17 4.73
CA LEU A 28 0.36 -2.34 5.58
C LEU A 28 -0.05 -1.96 7.00
N LYS A 29 0.63 -0.97 7.61
CA LYS A 29 0.29 -0.45 8.94
C LYS A 29 -1.09 0.23 8.96
N HIS A 30 -1.42 0.99 7.92
CA HIS A 30 -2.74 1.61 7.76
C HIS A 30 -3.83 0.54 7.68
N ALA A 31 -3.64 -0.49 6.84
CA ALA A 31 -4.58 -1.61 6.75
C ALA A 31 -4.81 -2.26 8.13
N GLU A 32 -3.76 -2.44 8.92
CA GLU A 32 -3.88 -2.97 10.28
C GLU A 32 -4.72 -2.07 11.20
N MET A 33 -4.53 -0.75 11.15
CA MET A 33 -5.28 0.23 11.94
C MET A 33 -6.79 0.18 11.64
N ILE A 34 -7.17 -0.09 10.39
CA ILE A 34 -8.57 -0.25 9.97
C ILE A 34 -9.07 -1.71 10.06
N GLN A 35 -8.38 -2.52 10.87
CA GLN A 35 -8.73 -3.92 11.15
C GLN A 35 -8.72 -4.85 9.93
N ILE A 36 -8.00 -4.47 8.88
CA ILE A 36 -7.70 -5.33 7.73
C ILE A 36 -6.38 -6.05 8.01
N ALA A 37 -6.41 -7.38 8.01
CA ALA A 37 -5.20 -8.17 8.01
C ALA A 37 -4.58 -8.19 6.61
N THR A 38 -3.25 -8.18 6.57
CA THR A 38 -2.48 -8.20 5.33
C THR A 38 -1.56 -9.40 5.32
N GLN A 39 -1.36 -9.98 4.14
CA GLN A 39 -0.31 -10.96 3.90
C GLN A 39 0.50 -10.55 2.68
N LEU A 40 1.72 -10.08 2.92
CA LEU A 40 2.70 -9.82 1.87
C LEU A 40 3.18 -11.17 1.31
N LYS A 41 2.91 -11.42 0.02
CA LYS A 41 3.30 -12.68 -0.65
C LYS A 41 4.65 -12.55 -1.34
N ARG A 42 4.93 -11.38 -1.90
CA ARG A 42 6.17 -11.10 -2.62
C ARG A 42 6.39 -9.59 -2.63
N SER A 43 7.65 -9.17 -2.44
CA SER A 43 8.11 -7.82 -2.72
C SER A 43 9.31 -7.91 -3.66
N VAL A 44 9.30 -7.16 -4.76
CA VAL A 44 10.41 -7.08 -5.72
C VAL A 44 10.64 -5.62 -6.06
N THR A 45 11.88 -5.15 -5.96
CA THR A 45 12.28 -3.85 -6.50
C THR A 45 13.04 -4.06 -7.79
N LEU A 46 12.61 -3.38 -8.84
CA LEU A 46 13.29 -3.32 -10.11
C LEU A 46 13.88 -1.92 -10.30
N PRO A 47 15.17 -1.79 -10.60
CA PRO A 47 15.72 -0.52 -11.03
C PRO A 47 15.11 -0.16 -12.39
N PHE A 48 14.63 1.08 -12.53
CA PHE A 48 14.19 1.65 -13.80
C PHE A 48 14.95 2.95 -14.02
N GLU A 49 15.27 3.27 -15.27
CA GLU A 49 16.29 4.23 -15.70
C GLU A 49 16.39 5.53 -14.87
N GLU A 50 15.25 6.12 -14.48
CA GLU A 50 15.17 7.35 -13.65
C GLU A 50 14.44 7.16 -12.30
N GLU A 51 13.79 6.01 -12.06
CA GLU A 51 12.98 5.72 -10.87
C GLU A 51 13.09 4.25 -10.46
N ASP A 52 13.25 3.96 -9.17
CA ASP A 52 13.04 2.61 -8.64
C ASP A 52 11.55 2.27 -8.64
N GLN A 53 11.18 1.11 -9.21
CA GLN A 53 9.83 0.56 -9.10
C GLN A 53 9.81 -0.62 -8.13
N SER A 54 9.02 -0.52 -7.06
CA SER A 54 8.77 -1.64 -6.15
C SER A 54 7.36 -2.22 -6.36
N PHE A 55 7.31 -3.54 -6.44
CA PHE A 55 6.10 -4.33 -6.61
C PHE A 55 5.86 -5.13 -5.34
N ALA A 56 4.68 -5.00 -4.75
CA ALA A 56 4.26 -5.80 -3.61
C ALA A 56 2.93 -6.52 -3.93
N ASP A 57 2.97 -7.84 -4.02
CA ASP A 57 1.75 -8.65 -4.09
C ASP A 57 1.24 -8.84 -2.65
N VAL A 58 0.12 -8.20 -2.32
CA VAL A 58 -0.47 -8.21 -0.97
C VAL A 58 -1.88 -8.76 -1.02
N VAL A 59 -2.18 -9.68 -0.11
CA VAL A 59 -3.55 -10.14 0.12
C VAL A 59 -4.11 -9.40 1.31
N PHE A 60 -5.18 -8.65 1.09
CA PHE A 60 -5.97 -7.99 2.11
C PHE A 60 -7.17 -8.86 2.48
N TYR A 61 -7.38 -9.10 3.76
CA TYR A 61 -8.54 -9.82 4.25
C TYR A 61 -8.98 -9.27 5.60
N GLU A 62 -10.28 -9.34 5.86
CA GLU A 62 -10.85 -8.88 7.10
C GLU A 62 -10.36 -9.73 8.30
N LYS A 63 -9.99 -9.08 9.42
CA LYS A 63 -9.64 -9.80 10.66
C LYS A 63 -10.85 -10.61 11.15
N LYS A 64 -10.61 -11.83 11.63
CA LYS A 64 -11.67 -12.74 12.12
C LYS A 64 -12.52 -12.05 13.19
N GLY A 65 -13.85 -12.18 13.10
CA GLY A 65 -14.80 -11.69 14.10
C GLY A 65 -15.46 -10.35 13.76
N LEU A 66 -15.03 -9.70 12.68
CA LEU A 66 -15.61 -8.47 12.17
C LEU A 66 -16.23 -8.80 10.79
N SER A 67 -17.43 -8.31 10.53
CA SER A 67 -18.07 -8.37 9.20
C SER A 67 -18.45 -6.97 8.77
N LEU A 68 -17.44 -6.10 8.78
CA LEU A 68 -17.53 -4.69 8.46
C LEU A 68 -17.45 -4.42 6.95
N PHE A 69 -16.76 -5.25 6.16
CA PHE A 69 -16.44 -4.88 4.78
C PHE A 69 -16.98 -5.82 3.70
N SER A 70 -17.77 -5.25 2.78
CA SER A 70 -17.96 -5.83 1.45
C SER A 70 -16.65 -5.79 0.65
N LYS A 71 -16.50 -6.64 -0.36
CA LYS A 71 -15.35 -6.61 -1.28
C LYS A 71 -15.11 -5.20 -1.88
N ARG A 72 -16.17 -4.46 -2.19
CA ARG A 72 -16.11 -3.09 -2.71
C ARG A 72 -15.63 -2.09 -1.64
N ALA A 73 -16.11 -2.22 -0.41
CA ALA A 73 -15.66 -1.37 0.69
C ALA A 73 -14.18 -1.60 0.99
N LEU A 74 -13.73 -2.86 1.03
CA LEU A 74 -12.33 -3.22 1.22
C LEU A 74 -11.44 -2.60 0.14
N TYR A 75 -11.83 -2.72 -1.14
CA TYR A 75 -11.10 -2.10 -2.26
C TYR A 75 -11.03 -0.58 -2.14
N ASN A 76 -12.15 0.08 -1.82
CA ASN A 76 -12.18 1.53 -1.69
C ASN A 76 -11.30 2.05 -0.54
N GLN A 77 -11.22 1.31 0.57
CA GLN A 77 -10.33 1.65 1.69
C GLN A 77 -8.86 1.57 1.28
N ILE A 78 -8.44 0.46 0.64
CA ILE A 78 -7.04 0.31 0.21
C ILE A 78 -6.68 1.31 -0.90
N LYS A 79 -7.58 1.54 -1.87
CA LYS A 79 -7.38 2.56 -2.91
C LYS A 79 -7.27 3.96 -2.32
N GLY A 80 -8.14 4.29 -1.36
CA GLY A 80 -8.10 5.57 -0.65
C GLY A 80 -6.79 5.77 0.10
N ALA A 81 -6.33 4.74 0.82
CA ALA A 81 -5.05 4.77 1.54
C ALA A 81 -3.86 4.96 0.58
N ALA A 82 -3.82 4.24 -0.54
CA ALA A 82 -2.77 4.38 -1.54
C ALA A 82 -2.78 5.75 -2.23
N TYR A 83 -3.97 6.28 -2.54
CA TYR A 83 -4.09 7.64 -3.03
C TYR A 83 -3.54 8.63 -2.00
N LEU A 84 -3.98 8.54 -0.74
CA LEU A 84 -3.49 9.40 0.34
C LEU A 84 -1.97 9.30 0.49
N ILE A 85 -1.38 8.11 0.44
CA ILE A 85 0.08 7.94 0.45
C ILE A 85 0.71 8.66 -0.77
N SER A 86 0.11 8.59 -1.96
CA SER A 86 0.64 9.23 -3.18
C SER A 86 0.55 10.77 -3.19
N VAL A 87 -0.54 11.35 -2.65
CA VAL A 87 -0.75 12.83 -2.66
C VAL A 87 -0.32 13.50 -1.37
N SER A 88 -0.40 12.82 -0.23
CA SER A 88 0.02 13.41 1.03
C SER A 88 1.55 13.40 1.07
N GLY A 89 2.13 14.57 0.83
CA GLY A 89 3.48 14.89 1.26
C GLY A 89 3.67 14.83 2.78
N PHE A 90 2.88 14.03 3.52
CA PHE A 90 3.05 13.80 4.97
C PHE A 90 4.42 13.16 5.27
N TYR A 91 5.01 12.47 4.28
CA TYR A 91 6.39 11.97 4.34
C TYR A 91 7.46 13.00 3.95
N ASN A 92 7.09 14.20 3.49
CA ASN A 92 8.03 15.33 3.33
C ASN A 92 8.58 15.83 4.67
N MET A 93 8.02 15.40 5.82
CA MET A 93 8.58 15.70 7.14
C MET A 93 9.64 14.69 7.60
N ALA A 94 9.68 13.48 7.00
CA ALA A 94 10.68 12.46 7.34
C ALA A 94 11.94 12.53 6.46
N LEU A 95 11.84 13.12 5.26
CA LEU A 95 12.96 13.28 4.33
C LEU A 95 12.92 14.71 3.72
N PRO A 96 14.03 15.47 3.78
CA PRO A 96 14.06 16.91 3.45
C PRO A 96 13.98 17.24 1.94
N GLN A 97 13.52 16.32 1.08
CA GLN A 97 13.40 16.57 -0.36
C GLN A 97 12.04 16.14 -0.89
N GLN A 98 11.37 17.08 -1.57
CA GLN A 98 10.11 16.88 -2.28
C GLN A 98 10.34 16.03 -3.53
N HIS A 99 10.35 14.71 -3.38
CA HIS A 99 10.34 13.80 -4.52
C HIS A 99 8.93 13.23 -4.70
N PRO A 100 8.26 13.46 -5.85
CA PRO A 100 6.95 12.86 -6.10
C PRO A 100 7.09 11.34 -6.19
N TYR A 101 6.16 10.60 -5.59
CA TYR A 101 6.05 9.15 -5.74
C TYR A 101 4.61 8.75 -5.99
N LYS A 102 4.41 7.72 -6.80
CA LYS A 102 3.09 7.26 -7.23
C LYS A 102 2.84 5.85 -6.70
N VAL A 103 1.78 5.68 -5.92
CA VAL A 103 1.29 4.37 -5.46
C VAL A 103 0.04 3.99 -6.24
N VAL A 104 0.06 2.83 -6.88
CA VAL A 104 -1.08 2.24 -7.60
C VAL A 104 -1.38 0.87 -6.97
N VAL A 105 -2.67 0.57 -6.76
CA VAL A 105 -3.17 -0.68 -6.13
C VAL A 105 -4.08 -1.44 -7.09
#